data_AF-A0AB34J6Z2-F1
#
_entry.id   AF-A0AB34J6Z2-F1
#
_cell.length_a   1.000
_cell.length_b   1.000
_cell.length_c   1.000
_cell.angle_alpha   90.00
_cell.angle_beta   90.00
_cell.angle_gamma   90.00
#
_symmetry.space_group_name_H-M   'P 1'
#
loop_
_entity.id
_entity.type
_entity.pdbx_description
1 polymer ?
#
loop_
_entity_poly.entity_id
_entity_poly.type
_entity_poly.pdbx_seq_one_letter_code
_entity_poly.pdbx_strand_id
1 'polypeptide(L)'
;MRCWRAVLPLLASPALAQPPPSRVFMVGIPAGEPGSHLMGEFTLRSPPLVNGRPSFSRGDAEAIWFAEGAWCVGRVERLGQRTGVMVSTDPRPTPDGISRWAVHLGPKGGAMQLSPAVRCLAGEEGAAAAAAEARELEAQLARLPRTVYIVASKMSRIRREFAGAYHVPRGGALVNRRLVYLREGSVLGGKRVSNNTRMIWQERRAGGAWFVGTARYAGRPMGGVLVVHDPAIGPDKVEGEWKIVGVAAPGATPKSTAAAAAAAAAGQSTQASGARASPKLVAAWQPAPDVRVMSGKAGKTALDRFKVEESIFVSRGAQHSYASNGRRAEGWGRRTAMKRSQGGPSR
;
A
#
# COMPACT_ATOMS: atom_id res chain seq x y z
N MET A 1 6.83 -10.59 -71.17
CA MET A 1 7.54 -10.61 -69.86
C MET A 1 6.51 -10.58 -68.74
N ARG A 2 6.17 -11.74 -68.16
CA ARG A 2 5.25 -11.84 -67.01
C ARG A 2 6.07 -12.26 -65.79
N CYS A 3 6.39 -11.31 -64.92
CA CYS A 3 7.06 -11.58 -63.65
C CYS A 3 6.06 -12.21 -62.69
N TRP A 4 6.09 -13.53 -62.53
CA TRP A 4 5.45 -14.21 -61.41
C TRP A 4 6.28 -13.91 -60.15
N ARG A 5 5.79 -12.98 -59.33
CA ARG A 5 6.26 -12.82 -57.95
C ARG A 5 5.92 -14.10 -57.21
N ALA A 6 6.93 -14.93 -56.97
CA ALA A 6 6.84 -16.06 -56.08
C ALA A 6 6.44 -15.56 -54.68
N VAL A 7 5.17 -15.75 -54.32
CA VAL A 7 4.72 -15.68 -52.94
C VAL A 7 5.33 -16.90 -52.26
N LEU A 8 6.53 -16.72 -51.69
CA LEU A 8 7.10 -17.70 -50.77
C LEU A 8 6.07 -17.89 -49.65
N PRO A 9 5.47 -19.08 -49.48
CA PRO A 9 4.70 -19.36 -48.29
C PRO A 9 5.68 -19.20 -47.14
N LEU A 10 5.43 -18.22 -46.26
CA LEU A 10 6.07 -18.19 -44.95
C LEU A 10 5.85 -19.57 -44.37
N LEU A 11 6.91 -20.38 -44.35
CA LEU A 11 6.92 -21.71 -43.79
C LEU A 11 6.32 -21.61 -42.40
N ALA A 12 5.12 -22.18 -42.24
CA ALA A 12 4.46 -22.31 -40.97
C ALA A 12 5.47 -22.93 -40.03
N SER A 13 5.98 -22.13 -39.10
CA SER A 13 7.02 -22.55 -38.18
C SER A 13 6.49 -23.80 -37.46
N PRO A 14 7.15 -24.96 -37.52
CA PRO A 14 6.66 -26.24 -36.97
C PRO A 14 6.63 -26.27 -35.42
N ALA A 15 6.69 -25.10 -34.77
CA ALA A 15 7.06 -24.94 -33.37
C ALA A 15 5.89 -24.94 -32.37
N LEU A 16 4.65 -25.20 -32.80
CA LEU A 16 3.54 -25.48 -31.89
C LEU A 16 2.96 -26.84 -32.21
N ALA A 17 3.70 -27.90 -31.82
CA ALA A 17 3.21 -29.27 -31.87
C ALA A 17 1.94 -29.50 -31.02
N GLN A 18 1.61 -28.55 -30.14
CA GLN A 18 0.38 -28.53 -29.36
C GLN A 18 -0.23 -27.12 -29.38
N PRO A 19 -1.57 -27.00 -29.40
CA PRO A 19 -2.23 -25.70 -29.25
C PRO A 19 -1.85 -25.09 -27.90
N PRO A 20 -1.71 -23.75 -27.82
CA PRO A 20 -1.42 -23.12 -26.53
C PRO A 20 -2.56 -23.37 -25.54
N PRO A 21 -2.26 -23.44 -24.23
CA PRO A 21 -3.30 -23.60 -23.22
C PRO A 21 -4.27 -22.41 -23.27
N SER A 22 -5.55 -22.65 -22.97
CA SER A 22 -6.55 -21.58 -22.88
C SER A 22 -6.35 -20.69 -21.65
N ARG A 23 -5.70 -21.22 -20.60
CA ARG A 23 -5.46 -20.56 -19.32
C ARG A 23 -4.09 -20.92 -18.77
N VAL A 24 -3.44 -19.93 -18.17
CA VAL A 24 -2.20 -20.10 -17.41
C VAL A 24 -2.31 -19.40 -16.07
N PHE A 25 -1.56 -19.86 -15.07
CA PHE A 25 -1.61 -19.39 -13.70
C PHE A 25 -0.22 -19.01 -13.24
N MET A 26 -0.05 -17.75 -12.85
CA MET A 26 1.13 -17.29 -12.13
C MET A 26 0.94 -17.61 -10.65
N VAL A 27 1.74 -18.52 -10.11
CA VAL A 27 1.65 -18.97 -8.71
C VAL A 27 2.99 -18.78 -8.02
N GLY A 28 2.97 -18.66 -6.70
CA GLY A 28 4.14 -18.48 -5.85
C GLY A 28 4.28 -17.10 -5.24
N ILE A 29 5.40 -16.89 -4.56
CA ILE A 29 5.74 -15.63 -3.87
C ILE A 29 6.88 -14.96 -4.66
N PRO A 30 6.64 -13.81 -5.34
CA PRO A 30 7.70 -13.07 -5.99
C PRO A 30 8.77 -12.63 -4.99
N ALA A 31 10.00 -12.45 -5.48
CA ALA A 31 11.05 -11.86 -4.69
C ALA A 31 10.75 -10.38 -4.52
N GLY A 32 10.61 -9.97 -3.26
CA GLY A 32 10.00 -8.70 -2.92
C GLY A 32 8.52 -8.66 -3.28
N GLU A 33 7.98 -7.46 -3.24
CA GLU A 33 6.54 -7.23 -3.40
C GLU A 33 6.09 -6.71 -4.77
N PRO A 34 6.95 -6.09 -5.61
CA PRO A 34 6.59 -5.86 -7.01
C PRO A 34 6.17 -7.19 -7.67
N GLY A 35 5.07 -7.19 -8.42
CA GLY A 35 4.57 -8.38 -9.10
C GLY A 35 3.68 -9.31 -8.27
N SER A 36 3.56 -9.10 -6.96
CA SER A 36 2.67 -9.90 -6.11
C SER A 36 1.20 -9.76 -6.51
N HIS A 37 0.83 -8.56 -6.98
CA HIS A 37 -0.46 -8.30 -7.62
C HIS A 37 -0.67 -9.12 -8.89
N LEU A 38 0.37 -9.49 -9.65
CA LEU A 38 0.32 -10.22 -10.93
C LEU A 38 0.11 -11.74 -10.79
N MET A 39 -0.03 -12.27 -9.57
CA MET A 39 -0.26 -13.70 -9.32
C MET A 39 -1.74 -14.08 -9.52
N GLY A 40 -2.02 -15.20 -10.17
CA GLY A 40 -3.36 -15.72 -10.44
C GLY A 40 -3.55 -16.16 -11.89
N GLU A 41 -4.82 -16.30 -12.29
CA GLU A 41 -5.24 -16.78 -13.62
C GLU A 41 -5.09 -15.71 -14.71
N PHE A 42 -4.57 -16.12 -15.87
CA PHE A 42 -4.57 -15.37 -17.11
C PHE A 42 -5.20 -16.23 -18.21
N THR A 43 -6.08 -15.63 -19.00
CA THR A 43 -6.77 -16.28 -20.11
C THR A 43 -6.10 -15.92 -21.43
N LEU A 44 -6.08 -16.85 -22.39
CA LEU A 44 -5.57 -16.60 -23.74
C LEU A 44 -6.34 -15.44 -24.39
N ARG A 45 -5.62 -14.48 -24.99
CA ARG A 45 -6.21 -13.29 -25.62
C ARG A 45 -6.79 -13.59 -27.00
N SER A 46 -7.65 -12.68 -27.48
CA SER A 46 -8.07 -12.59 -28.88
C SER A 46 -7.81 -11.16 -29.41
N PRO A 47 -7.00 -10.95 -30.47
CA PRO A 47 -6.20 -11.96 -31.15
C PRO A 47 -5.12 -12.53 -30.21
N PRO A 48 -4.75 -13.81 -30.36
CA PRO A 48 -3.88 -14.49 -29.39
C PRO A 48 -2.42 -14.08 -29.51
N LEU A 49 -1.96 -13.61 -30.67
CA LEU A 49 -0.54 -13.47 -30.95
C LEU A 49 -0.02 -12.04 -30.73
N VAL A 50 1.08 -11.95 -29.99
CA VAL A 50 1.91 -10.77 -29.82
C VAL A 50 3.35 -11.20 -30.10
N ASN A 51 4.02 -10.52 -31.04
CA ASN A 51 5.38 -10.88 -31.48
C ASN A 51 5.52 -12.37 -31.87
N GLY A 52 4.51 -12.92 -32.53
CA GLY A 52 4.51 -14.31 -33.00
C GLY A 52 4.32 -15.38 -31.91
N ARG A 53 4.02 -14.98 -30.66
CA ARG A 53 3.74 -15.91 -29.55
C ARG A 53 2.37 -15.66 -28.92
N PRO A 54 1.75 -16.67 -28.30
CA PRO A 54 0.53 -16.50 -27.52
C PRO A 54 0.70 -15.47 -26.41
N SER A 55 -0.34 -14.67 -26.20
CA SER A 55 -0.43 -13.69 -25.13
C SER A 55 -1.65 -13.98 -24.28
N PHE A 56 -1.52 -13.74 -22.98
CA PHE A 56 -2.55 -14.03 -21.99
C PHE A 56 -2.88 -12.75 -21.25
N SER A 57 -4.12 -12.58 -20.82
CA SER A 57 -4.56 -11.42 -20.06
C SER A 57 -5.36 -11.77 -18.84
N ARG A 58 -5.34 -10.88 -17.87
CA ARG A 58 -6.23 -10.91 -16.73
C ARG A 58 -7.01 -9.61 -16.70
N GLY A 59 -8.23 -9.67 -17.21
CA GLY A 59 -9.01 -8.48 -17.53
C GLY A 59 -8.27 -7.56 -18.51
N ASP A 60 -8.49 -6.25 -18.38
CA ASP A 60 -7.94 -5.25 -19.30
C ASP A 60 -6.64 -4.61 -18.80
N ALA A 61 -6.23 -4.92 -17.57
CA ALA A 61 -5.12 -4.22 -16.92
C ALA A 61 -3.77 -4.91 -17.15
N GLU A 62 -3.74 -6.23 -17.15
CA GLU A 62 -2.50 -7.01 -17.04
C GLU A 62 -2.43 -8.14 -18.08
N ALA A 63 -1.21 -8.44 -18.52
CA ALA A 63 -0.95 -9.47 -19.52
C ALA A 63 0.38 -10.19 -19.30
N ILE A 64 0.49 -11.35 -19.94
CA ILE A 64 1.70 -12.11 -20.18
C ILE A 64 1.95 -12.11 -21.68
N TRP A 65 3.16 -11.76 -22.12
CA TRP A 65 3.51 -11.72 -23.54
C TRP A 65 4.99 -12.01 -23.76
N PHE A 66 5.36 -12.33 -25.00
CA PHE A 66 6.75 -12.50 -25.40
C PHE A 66 7.25 -11.23 -26.12
N ALA A 67 8.45 -10.78 -25.79
CA ALA A 67 9.10 -9.67 -26.48
C ALA A 67 10.63 -9.82 -26.41
N GLU A 68 11.31 -9.64 -27.55
CA GLU A 68 12.78 -9.60 -27.64
C GLU A 68 13.49 -10.77 -26.90
N GLY A 69 12.99 -11.99 -27.08
CA GLY A 69 13.62 -13.19 -26.50
C GLY A 69 13.25 -13.46 -25.03
N ALA A 70 12.27 -12.75 -24.46
CA ALA A 70 11.86 -12.93 -23.08
C ALA A 70 10.32 -12.91 -22.91
N TRP A 71 9.83 -13.72 -21.98
CA TRP A 71 8.48 -13.63 -21.44
C TRP A 71 8.39 -12.48 -20.43
N CYS A 72 7.38 -11.65 -20.58
CA CYS A 72 7.12 -10.48 -19.74
C CYS A 72 5.72 -10.62 -19.10
N VAL A 73 5.59 -10.21 -17.84
CA VAL A 73 4.30 -10.01 -17.15
C VAL A 73 4.21 -8.57 -16.68
N GLY A 74 3.11 -7.90 -17.00
CA GLY A 74 2.94 -6.49 -16.66
C GLY A 74 1.64 -5.92 -17.20
N ARG A 75 1.62 -4.61 -17.43
CA ARG A 75 0.42 -3.90 -17.88
C ARG A 75 0.16 -4.13 -19.36
N VAL A 76 -1.12 -4.23 -19.74
CA VAL A 76 -1.56 -4.38 -21.14
C VAL A 76 -1.09 -3.21 -22.03
N GLU A 77 -0.95 -1.99 -21.49
CA GLU A 77 -0.43 -0.83 -22.23
C GLU A 77 1.03 -0.99 -22.72
N ARG A 78 1.75 -2.00 -22.21
CA ARG A 78 3.13 -2.36 -22.57
C ARG A 78 3.23 -3.61 -23.44
N LEU A 79 2.10 -4.16 -23.86
CA LEU A 79 2.05 -5.39 -24.65
C LEU A 79 2.96 -5.30 -25.87
N GLY A 80 3.77 -6.34 -26.07
CA GLY A 80 4.73 -6.42 -27.17
C GLY A 80 6.07 -5.71 -26.93
N GLN A 81 6.21 -4.92 -25.87
CA GLN A 81 7.49 -4.29 -25.49
C GLN A 81 8.24 -5.17 -24.50
N ARG A 82 9.58 -5.15 -24.49
CA ARG A 82 10.40 -5.84 -23.47
C ARG A 82 10.40 -5.08 -22.13
N THR A 83 9.21 -4.78 -21.62
CA THR A 83 9.00 -4.01 -20.38
C THR A 83 7.92 -4.65 -19.52
N GLY A 84 8.32 -5.56 -18.64
CA GLY A 84 7.44 -6.20 -17.66
C GLY A 84 7.80 -5.78 -16.24
N VAL A 85 6.90 -6.03 -15.30
CA VAL A 85 7.25 -6.08 -13.87
C VAL A 85 7.97 -7.39 -13.55
N MET A 86 7.60 -8.46 -14.27
CA MET A 86 8.28 -9.75 -14.21
C MET A 86 8.80 -10.13 -15.60
N VAL A 87 9.98 -10.72 -15.66
CA VAL A 87 10.61 -11.14 -16.92
C VAL A 87 11.25 -12.51 -16.73
N SER A 88 11.17 -13.36 -17.75
CA SER A 88 11.91 -14.62 -17.86
C SER A 88 12.53 -14.72 -19.24
N THR A 89 13.80 -15.11 -19.33
CA THR A 89 14.51 -15.34 -20.60
C THR A 89 14.33 -16.75 -21.14
N ASP A 90 13.34 -17.49 -20.64
CA ASP A 90 13.02 -18.82 -21.12
C ASP A 90 12.52 -18.77 -22.59
N PRO A 91 13.12 -19.55 -23.52
CA PRO A 91 12.81 -19.48 -24.94
C PRO A 91 11.54 -20.23 -25.35
N ARG A 92 10.86 -20.90 -24.41
CA ARG A 92 9.65 -21.72 -24.68
C ARG A 92 8.60 -20.98 -25.50
N PRO A 93 7.83 -21.70 -26.34
CA PRO A 93 6.78 -21.12 -27.18
C PRO A 93 5.57 -20.60 -26.41
N THR A 94 5.38 -21.07 -25.18
CA THR A 94 4.32 -20.69 -24.26
C THR A 94 4.91 -20.48 -22.86
N PRO A 95 4.25 -19.71 -21.98
CA PRO A 95 4.83 -19.36 -20.68
C PRO A 95 4.68 -20.47 -19.64
N ASP A 96 3.90 -21.52 -19.92
CA ASP A 96 3.70 -22.63 -18.99
C ASP A 96 4.98 -23.47 -18.79
N GLY A 97 5.17 -23.89 -17.54
CA GLY A 97 6.37 -24.57 -17.06
C GLY A 97 7.58 -23.67 -16.86
N ILE A 98 7.47 -22.34 -17.06
CA ILE A 98 8.52 -21.39 -16.67
C ILE A 98 8.54 -21.24 -15.14
N SER A 99 9.67 -21.55 -14.53
CA SER A 99 9.91 -21.46 -13.07
C SER A 99 10.98 -20.46 -12.65
N ARG A 100 11.62 -19.76 -13.62
CA ARG A 100 12.71 -18.82 -13.38
C ARG A 100 12.30 -17.40 -13.75
N TRP A 101 11.41 -16.82 -12.95
CA TRP A 101 10.99 -15.43 -13.13
C TRP A 101 11.90 -14.48 -12.35
N ALA A 102 12.25 -13.36 -12.95
CA ALA A 102 12.88 -12.24 -12.25
C ALA A 102 11.89 -11.07 -12.15
N VAL A 103 11.95 -10.35 -11.04
CA VAL A 103 11.02 -9.26 -10.68
C VAL A 103 11.79 -7.95 -10.61
N HIS A 104 11.25 -6.89 -11.19
CA HIS A 104 11.83 -5.55 -11.06
C HIS A 104 11.59 -5.01 -9.64
N LEU A 105 12.66 -4.83 -8.87
CA LEU A 105 12.60 -4.19 -7.56
C LEU A 105 12.63 -2.67 -7.70
N GLY A 106 11.45 -2.05 -7.80
CA GLY A 106 11.29 -0.60 -7.65
C GLY A 106 10.95 0.15 -8.94
N PRO A 107 10.97 1.50 -8.91
CA PRO A 107 10.65 2.32 -10.07
C PRO A 107 11.68 2.13 -11.20
N LYS A 108 11.30 2.56 -12.42
CA LYS A 108 12.06 2.40 -13.68
C LYS A 108 13.59 2.39 -13.47
N GLY A 109 14.22 1.25 -13.75
CA GLY A 109 15.67 1.05 -13.63
C GLY A 109 16.13 0.28 -12.39
N GLY A 110 15.22 -0.14 -11.50
CA GLY A 110 15.55 -1.01 -10.37
C GLY A 110 16.11 -2.37 -10.81
N ALA A 111 16.98 -2.94 -9.96
CA ALA A 111 17.59 -4.25 -10.19
C ALA A 111 16.54 -5.34 -10.33
N MET A 112 16.83 -6.31 -11.21
CA MET A 112 16.02 -7.53 -11.34
C MET A 112 16.44 -8.53 -10.27
N GLN A 113 15.50 -9.00 -9.46
CA GLN A 113 15.74 -10.04 -8.48
C GLN A 113 15.06 -11.34 -8.91
N LEU A 114 15.82 -12.43 -8.90
CA LEU A 114 15.30 -13.76 -9.19
C LEU A 114 14.26 -14.17 -8.15
N SER A 115 13.14 -14.70 -8.61
CA SER A 115 11.99 -15.16 -7.82
C SER A 115 11.78 -16.66 -8.03
N PRO A 116 12.61 -17.52 -7.42
CA PRO A 116 12.60 -18.97 -7.67
C PRO A 116 11.30 -19.65 -7.21
N ALA A 117 10.53 -19.02 -6.33
CA ALA A 117 9.24 -19.53 -5.89
C ALA A 117 8.12 -19.27 -6.91
N VAL A 118 8.32 -18.35 -7.88
CA VAL A 118 7.29 -18.04 -8.87
C VAL A 118 7.39 -19.00 -10.04
N ARG A 119 6.25 -19.55 -10.44
CA ARG A 119 6.11 -20.42 -11.60
C ARG A 119 4.83 -20.10 -12.37
N CYS A 120 4.84 -20.42 -13.65
CA CYS A 120 3.68 -20.34 -14.52
C CYS A 120 3.23 -21.75 -14.89
N LEU A 121 1.98 -22.09 -14.62
CA LEU A 121 1.40 -23.43 -14.82
C LEU A 121 0.18 -23.35 -15.73
N ALA A 122 -0.07 -24.38 -16.54
CA ALA A 122 -1.22 -24.42 -17.44
C ALA A 122 -2.41 -25.18 -16.82
N GLY A 123 -3.63 -24.81 -17.25
CA GLY A 123 -4.84 -25.62 -17.05
C GLY A 123 -5.14 -25.99 -15.59
N GLU A 124 -5.54 -27.24 -15.38
CA GLU A 124 -5.98 -27.75 -14.07
C GLU A 124 -4.86 -27.80 -13.04
N GLU A 125 -3.61 -28.07 -13.44
CA GLU A 125 -2.46 -28.05 -12.54
C GLU A 125 -2.26 -26.64 -11.97
N GLY A 126 -2.32 -25.62 -12.82
CA GLY A 126 -2.22 -24.22 -12.40
C GLY A 126 -3.38 -23.79 -11.51
N ALA A 127 -4.61 -24.21 -11.84
CA ALA A 127 -5.79 -23.94 -11.01
C ALA A 127 -5.66 -24.58 -9.62
N ALA A 128 -5.23 -25.83 -9.54
CA ALA A 128 -5.04 -26.55 -8.28
C ALA A 128 -3.95 -25.91 -7.42
N ALA A 129 -2.82 -25.51 -8.02
CA ALA A 129 -1.75 -24.82 -7.31
C ALA A 129 -2.20 -23.45 -6.78
N ALA A 130 -2.91 -22.65 -7.58
CA ALA A 130 -3.46 -21.37 -7.17
C ALA A 130 -4.48 -21.52 -6.03
N ALA A 131 -5.33 -22.56 -6.08
CA ALA A 131 -6.29 -22.87 -5.02
C ALA A 131 -5.61 -23.34 -3.73
N ALA A 132 -4.52 -24.10 -3.83
CA ALA A 132 -3.72 -24.49 -2.67
C ALA A 132 -3.10 -23.27 -1.98
N GLU A 133 -2.50 -22.35 -2.73
CA GLU A 133 -1.94 -21.10 -2.20
C GLU A 133 -3.02 -20.20 -1.59
N ALA A 134 -4.21 -20.12 -2.21
CA ALA A 134 -5.33 -19.37 -1.67
C ALA A 134 -5.80 -19.94 -0.31
N ARG A 135 -5.90 -21.27 -0.19
CA ARG A 135 -6.27 -21.95 1.06
C ARG A 135 -5.22 -21.75 2.16
N GLU A 136 -3.94 -21.85 1.82
CA GLU A 136 -2.85 -21.61 2.77
C GLU A 136 -2.87 -20.14 3.25
N LEU A 137 -3.03 -19.18 2.33
CA LEU A 137 -3.16 -17.77 2.68
C LEU A 137 -4.38 -17.54 3.59
N GLU A 138 -5.53 -18.12 3.27
CA GLU A 138 -6.74 -18.02 4.09
C GLU A 138 -6.52 -18.62 5.49
N ALA A 139 -5.87 -19.78 5.58
CA ALA A 139 -5.51 -20.41 6.84
C ALA A 139 -4.58 -19.52 7.67
N GLN A 140 -3.60 -18.87 7.04
CA GLN A 140 -2.71 -17.92 7.71
C GLN A 140 -3.47 -16.67 8.19
N LEU A 141 -4.35 -16.09 7.35
CA LEU A 141 -5.18 -14.96 7.72
C LEU A 141 -6.16 -15.29 8.85
N ALA A 142 -6.67 -16.53 8.90
CA ALA A 142 -7.53 -17.00 9.97
C ALA A 142 -6.82 -17.08 11.33
N ARG A 143 -5.49 -17.30 11.33
CA ARG A 143 -4.63 -17.31 12.53
C ARG A 143 -4.25 -15.91 13.03
N LEU A 144 -4.47 -14.87 12.23
CA LEU A 144 -4.15 -13.51 12.64
C LEU A 144 -5.08 -13.01 13.76
N PRO A 145 -4.57 -12.17 14.67
CA PRO A 145 -5.40 -11.59 15.70
C PRO A 145 -6.52 -10.76 15.09
N ARG A 146 -7.72 -10.86 15.67
CA ARG A 146 -8.89 -10.06 15.24
C ARG A 146 -8.84 -8.63 15.76
N THR A 147 -8.03 -8.39 16.80
CA THR A 147 -7.82 -7.08 17.40
C THR A 147 -6.34 -6.83 17.58
N VAL A 148 -5.89 -5.66 17.15
CA VAL A 148 -4.54 -5.15 17.36
C VAL A 148 -4.60 -3.74 17.95
N TYR A 149 -3.53 -3.31 18.59
CA TYR A 149 -3.43 -2.04 19.29
C TYR A 149 -2.21 -1.29 18.78
N ILE A 150 -2.40 -0.05 18.35
CA ILE A 150 -1.29 0.87 18.11
C ILE A 150 -1.01 1.60 19.42
N VAL A 151 0.20 1.43 19.92
CA VAL A 151 0.69 2.06 21.14
C VAL A 151 1.95 2.85 20.80
N ALA A 152 2.07 4.06 21.34
CA ALA A 152 3.25 4.90 21.20
C ALA A 152 3.59 5.53 22.55
N SER A 153 4.87 5.51 22.94
CA SER A 153 5.28 6.10 24.22
C SER A 153 5.41 7.62 24.15
N LYS A 154 5.60 8.22 22.96
CA LYS A 154 5.71 9.68 22.76
C LYS A 154 4.73 10.17 21.69
N MET A 155 3.49 10.41 22.13
CA MET A 155 2.40 10.95 21.31
C MET A 155 2.63 12.35 20.72
N SER A 156 3.68 13.09 21.10
CA SER A 156 3.96 14.39 20.50
C SER A 156 4.31 14.30 19.01
N ARG A 157 4.73 13.13 18.53
CA ARG A 157 5.12 12.91 17.13
C ARG A 157 4.03 12.27 16.26
N ILE A 158 3.05 11.60 16.86
CA ILE A 158 1.98 10.90 16.15
C ILE A 158 0.67 11.55 16.53
N ARG A 159 -0.19 11.79 15.54
CA ARG A 159 -1.52 12.30 15.87
C ARG A 159 -2.23 11.25 16.73
N ARG A 160 -2.55 11.60 17.98
CA ARG A 160 -3.19 10.74 19.00
C ARG A 160 -4.37 9.94 18.46
N GLU A 161 -5.04 10.52 17.47
CA GLU A 161 -6.16 9.92 16.77
C GLU A 161 -5.87 8.59 16.06
N PHE A 162 -4.61 8.25 15.76
CA PHE A 162 -4.20 6.97 15.17
C PHE A 162 -3.72 5.94 16.20
N ALA A 163 -3.65 6.30 17.48
CA ALA A 163 -3.45 5.32 18.53
C ALA A 163 -4.80 4.70 18.97
N GLY A 164 -4.74 3.49 19.51
CA GLY A 164 -5.89 2.77 20.05
C GLY A 164 -6.07 1.37 19.47
N ALA A 165 -7.24 0.79 19.73
CA ALA A 165 -7.62 -0.53 19.26
C ALA A 165 -8.11 -0.50 17.82
N TYR A 166 -7.76 -1.54 17.07
CA TYR A 166 -8.16 -1.77 15.70
C TYR A 166 -8.64 -3.21 15.52
N HIS A 167 -9.74 -3.40 14.80
CA HIS A 167 -10.41 -4.68 14.65
C HIS A 167 -10.59 -5.06 13.18
N VAL A 168 -10.52 -6.35 12.90
CA VAL A 168 -10.93 -6.88 11.60
C VAL A 168 -12.45 -6.76 11.49
N PRO A 169 -13.01 -6.07 10.47
CA PRO A 169 -14.45 -5.97 10.30
C PRO A 169 -15.09 -7.35 10.11
N ARG A 170 -16.36 -7.47 10.52
CA ARG A 170 -17.16 -8.69 10.36
C ARG A 170 -17.22 -9.06 8.88
N GLY A 171 -16.90 -10.31 8.54
CA GLY A 171 -16.77 -10.77 7.16
C GLY A 171 -15.36 -10.63 6.55
N GLY A 172 -14.40 -10.00 7.26
CA GLY A 172 -13.00 -9.99 6.86
C GLY A 172 -12.72 -9.15 5.60
N ALA A 173 -12.85 -7.83 5.70
CA ALA A 173 -12.53 -6.97 4.57
C ALA A 173 -11.05 -7.14 4.15
N LEU A 174 -10.86 -7.47 2.87
CA LEU A 174 -9.54 -7.61 2.26
C LEU A 174 -9.22 -6.39 1.40
N VAL A 175 -8.05 -5.80 1.61
CA VAL A 175 -7.42 -4.90 0.64
C VAL A 175 -6.20 -5.62 0.12
N ASN A 176 -6.11 -5.77 -1.20
CA ASN A 176 -5.02 -6.51 -1.85
C ASN A 176 -4.84 -7.94 -1.28
N ARG A 177 -5.93 -8.66 -1.00
CA ARG A 177 -5.93 -10.02 -0.38
C ARG A 177 -5.36 -10.08 1.04
N ARG A 178 -5.27 -8.96 1.75
CA ARG A 178 -4.80 -8.89 3.15
C ARG A 178 -5.86 -8.26 4.03
N LEU A 179 -5.91 -8.68 5.29
CA LEU A 179 -6.88 -8.14 6.25
C LEU A 179 -6.65 -6.66 6.48
N VAL A 180 -7.75 -5.92 6.54
CA VAL A 180 -7.78 -4.54 7.00
C VAL A 180 -8.25 -4.49 8.44
N TYR A 181 -7.62 -3.64 9.24
CA TYR A 181 -8.02 -3.39 10.61
C TYR A 181 -8.60 -1.98 10.73
N LEU A 182 -9.80 -1.84 11.28
CA LEU A 182 -10.48 -0.57 11.48
C LEU A 182 -10.37 -0.14 12.91
N ARG A 183 -10.14 1.15 13.15
CA ARG A 183 -10.11 1.67 14.52
C ARG A 183 -11.45 1.45 15.22
N GLU A 184 -11.42 1.02 16.47
CA GLU A 184 -12.60 0.86 17.31
C GLU A 184 -13.47 2.13 17.30
N GLY A 185 -14.79 1.95 17.29
CA GLY A 185 -15.76 3.03 17.09
C GLY A 185 -15.96 3.46 15.63
N SER A 186 -15.15 2.94 14.68
CA SER A 186 -15.43 3.07 13.25
C SER A 186 -16.42 1.98 12.83
N VAL A 187 -17.64 2.36 12.47
CA VAL A 187 -18.69 1.40 12.10
C VAL A 187 -18.51 0.95 10.64
N LEU A 188 -18.50 -0.37 10.41
CA LEU A 188 -18.53 -0.98 9.07
C LEU A 188 -19.56 -2.11 9.10
N GLY A 189 -20.78 -1.79 8.65
CA GLY A 189 -21.96 -2.67 8.78
C GLY A 189 -23.30 -1.94 8.93
N GLY A 190 -23.48 -0.78 8.28
CA GLY A 190 -24.80 -0.12 8.24
C GLY A 190 -24.79 1.39 7.92
N LYS A 191 -23.65 2.08 8.04
CA LYS A 191 -23.45 3.46 7.53
C LYS A 191 -22.07 3.58 6.88
N ARG A 192 -21.92 4.53 5.94
CA ARG A 192 -20.71 4.74 5.11
C ARG A 192 -19.45 4.80 5.97
N VAL A 193 -18.48 3.94 5.64
CA VAL A 193 -17.05 4.20 5.88
C VAL A 193 -16.78 5.59 5.36
N SER A 194 -16.59 6.55 6.27
CA SER A 194 -16.20 7.88 5.84
C SER A 194 -14.77 7.82 5.32
N ASN A 195 -14.44 8.73 4.40
CA ASN A 195 -13.06 8.94 3.94
C ASN A 195 -12.07 9.23 5.09
N ASN A 196 -12.57 9.54 6.29
CA ASN A 196 -11.81 9.82 7.51
C ASN A 196 -11.72 8.62 8.47
N THR A 197 -12.28 7.46 8.11
CA THR A 197 -12.21 6.23 8.90
C THR A 197 -10.75 5.81 9.04
N ARG A 198 -10.28 5.57 10.27
CA ARG A 198 -8.89 5.23 10.53
C ARG A 198 -8.69 3.73 10.45
N MET A 199 -7.63 3.31 9.77
CA MET A 199 -7.37 1.90 9.53
C MET A 199 -5.89 1.57 9.41
N ILE A 200 -5.60 0.28 9.52
CA ILE A 200 -4.33 -0.35 9.23
C ILE A 200 -4.54 -1.24 8.00
N TRP A 201 -3.70 -1.11 6.98
CA TRP A 201 -3.75 -1.95 5.78
C TRP A 201 -2.33 -2.21 5.27
N GLN A 202 -2.18 -3.28 4.49
CA GLN A 202 -0.95 -3.56 3.76
C GLN A 202 -1.11 -3.13 2.29
N GLU A 203 -0.14 -2.39 1.76
CA GLU A 203 -0.10 -1.99 0.35
C GLU A 203 0.99 -2.73 -0.41
N ARG A 204 0.57 -3.66 -1.28
CA ARG A 204 1.48 -4.51 -2.07
C ARG A 204 2.33 -3.70 -3.03
N ARG A 205 1.76 -2.66 -3.68
CA ARG A 205 2.52 -1.82 -4.62
C ARG A 205 3.61 -0.99 -3.94
N ALA A 206 3.52 -0.80 -2.62
CA ALA A 206 4.50 -0.07 -1.82
C ALA A 206 5.52 -0.99 -1.15
N GLY A 207 5.82 -2.15 -1.75
CA GLY A 207 6.81 -3.05 -1.18
C GLY A 207 6.25 -3.89 -0.02
N GLY A 208 4.93 -4.16 0.01
CA GLY A 208 4.28 -4.88 1.11
C GLY A 208 4.24 -4.09 2.41
N ALA A 209 4.45 -2.77 2.35
CA ALA A 209 4.46 -1.94 3.53
C ALA A 209 3.11 -1.92 4.23
N TRP A 210 3.16 -1.91 5.56
CA TRP A 210 2.01 -1.65 6.40
C TRP A 210 1.83 -0.15 6.60
N PHE A 211 0.60 0.31 6.48
CA PHE A 211 0.22 1.71 6.61
C PHE A 211 -0.81 1.86 7.71
N VAL A 212 -0.72 2.98 8.43
CA VAL A 212 -1.77 3.47 9.32
C VAL A 212 -2.22 4.83 8.81
N GLY A 213 -3.50 5.00 8.56
CA GLY A 213 -4.02 6.21 7.93
C GLY A 213 -5.54 6.19 7.82
N THR A 214 -6.07 6.99 6.91
CA THR A 214 -7.52 7.04 6.67
C THR A 214 -7.94 6.26 5.43
N ALA A 215 -9.17 5.76 5.43
CA ALA A 215 -9.72 4.90 4.39
C ALA A 215 -9.66 5.51 2.98
N ARG A 216 -9.65 6.85 2.84
CA ARG A 216 -9.46 7.52 1.54
C ARG A 216 -8.15 7.17 0.83
N TYR A 217 -7.16 6.69 1.58
CA TYR A 217 -5.84 6.29 1.09
C TYR A 217 -5.61 4.78 1.11
N ALA A 218 -6.60 3.99 1.53
CA ALA A 218 -6.52 2.54 1.46
C ALA A 218 -6.26 2.11 0.01
N GLY A 219 -5.31 1.20 -0.20
CA GLY A 219 -4.93 0.77 -1.55
C GLY A 219 -4.01 1.74 -2.29
N ARG A 220 -3.53 2.82 -1.65
CA ARG A 220 -2.64 3.81 -2.27
C ARG A 220 -1.27 3.78 -1.61
N PRO A 221 -0.17 3.91 -2.39
CA PRO A 221 1.19 3.93 -1.86
C PRO A 221 1.55 5.24 -1.12
N MET A 222 0.64 6.22 -1.10
CA MET A 222 0.84 7.52 -0.46
C MET A 222 -0.45 7.91 0.27
N GLY A 223 -0.33 8.23 1.57
CA GLY A 223 -1.45 8.71 2.39
C GLY A 223 -1.59 8.09 3.77
N GLY A 224 -0.75 7.13 4.15
CA GLY A 224 -0.58 6.76 5.55
C GLY A 224 0.06 7.90 6.35
N VAL A 225 -0.31 8.00 7.62
CA VAL A 225 0.39 8.82 8.63
C VAL A 225 1.58 8.05 9.20
N LEU A 226 1.46 6.72 9.29
CA LEU A 226 2.55 5.82 9.63
C LEU A 226 2.76 4.83 8.48
N VAL A 227 4.03 4.47 8.24
CA VAL A 227 4.43 3.45 7.28
C VAL A 227 5.57 2.61 7.84
N VAL A 228 5.57 1.33 7.55
CA VAL A 228 6.68 0.41 7.81
C VAL A 228 6.81 -0.55 6.65
N HIS A 229 8.02 -0.72 6.13
CA HIS A 229 8.31 -1.69 5.07
C HIS A 229 8.67 -3.01 5.71
N ASP A 230 7.69 -3.91 5.83
CA ASP A 230 7.85 -5.20 6.49
C ASP A 230 6.93 -6.23 5.82
N PRO A 231 7.45 -7.40 5.37
CA PRO A 231 6.67 -8.44 4.69
C PRO A 231 5.75 -9.23 5.63
N ALA A 232 5.71 -8.92 6.94
CA ALA A 232 4.86 -9.56 7.92
C ALA A 232 3.41 -9.72 7.43
N ILE A 233 2.87 -10.91 7.66
CA ILE A 233 1.50 -11.27 7.25
C ILE A 233 0.42 -10.51 8.03
N GLY A 234 0.72 -10.12 9.27
CA GLY A 234 -0.16 -9.35 10.14
C GLY A 234 0.60 -8.22 10.82
N PRO A 235 -0.10 -7.15 11.22
CA PRO A 235 0.56 -5.94 11.70
C PRO A 235 1.19 -6.14 13.09
N ASP A 236 0.76 -7.13 13.87
CA ASP A 236 1.36 -7.51 15.16
C ASP A 236 2.64 -8.33 15.02
N LYS A 237 2.99 -8.74 13.81
CA LYS A 237 4.23 -9.45 13.46
C LYS A 237 5.26 -8.55 12.77
N VAL A 238 4.95 -7.25 12.64
CA VAL A 238 5.89 -6.27 12.11
C VAL A 238 7.05 -6.10 13.09
N GLU A 239 8.27 -6.31 12.59
CA GLU A 239 9.52 -6.11 13.31
C GLU A 239 10.24 -4.83 12.85
N GLY A 240 9.91 -4.35 11.65
CA GLY A 240 10.45 -3.13 11.08
C GLY A 240 10.11 -1.86 11.87
N GLU A 241 10.94 -0.84 11.70
CA GLU A 241 10.74 0.46 12.34
C GLU A 241 9.66 1.28 11.61
N TRP A 242 8.62 1.67 12.37
CA TRP A 242 7.59 2.57 11.89
C TRP A 242 8.14 3.97 11.65
N LYS A 243 7.70 4.59 10.55
CA LYS A 243 8.06 5.94 10.15
C LYS A 243 6.82 6.80 10.03
N ILE A 244 6.91 8.04 10.50
CA ILE A 244 5.89 9.07 10.30
C ILE A 244 6.08 9.69 8.92
N VAL A 245 5.00 9.68 8.13
CA VAL A 245 4.97 10.37 6.84
C VAL A 245 4.54 11.81 7.10
N GLY A 246 5.47 12.75 6.92
CA GLY A 246 5.23 14.16 7.21
C GLY A 246 4.07 14.74 6.41
N VAL A 247 2.96 15.01 7.09
CA VAL A 247 2.12 16.17 6.77
C VAL A 247 3.04 17.37 6.99
N ALA A 248 3.21 18.23 5.97
CA ALA A 248 4.03 19.43 6.09
C ALA A 248 3.73 20.13 7.44
N ALA A 249 4.76 20.56 8.17
CA ALA A 249 4.60 21.17 9.48
C ALA A 249 3.52 22.28 9.40
N PRO A 250 2.62 22.40 10.39
CA PRO A 250 1.64 23.49 10.38
C PRO A 250 2.39 24.83 10.36
N GLY A 251 2.33 25.54 9.23
CA GLY A 251 3.09 26.77 8.96
C GLY A 251 4.15 26.67 7.85
N ALA A 252 4.48 25.46 7.37
CA ALA A 252 5.32 25.28 6.19
C ALA A 252 4.52 25.62 4.93
N THR A 253 4.71 26.83 4.41
CA THR A 253 4.19 27.19 3.08
C THR A 253 4.92 26.37 2.01
N PRO A 254 4.28 26.05 0.87
CA PRO A 254 4.91 25.29 -0.21
C PRO A 254 6.29 25.84 -0.64
N LYS A 255 6.51 27.15 -0.46
CA LYS A 255 7.78 27.84 -0.71
C LYS A 255 8.93 27.41 0.21
N SER A 256 8.70 27.13 1.49
CA SER A 256 9.79 26.77 2.43
C SER A 256 10.26 25.33 2.24
N THR A 257 9.36 24.40 1.92
CA THR A 257 9.71 23.02 1.54
C THR A 257 10.40 22.94 0.18
N ALA A 258 10.04 23.80 -0.77
CA ALA A 258 10.73 23.89 -2.06
C ALA A 258 12.15 24.45 -1.90
N ALA A 259 12.36 25.42 -0.99
CA ALA A 259 13.69 25.97 -0.69
C ALA A 259 14.61 24.95 -0.01
N ALA A 260 14.08 24.15 0.94
CA ALA A 260 14.86 23.09 1.58
C ALA A 260 15.23 21.94 0.61
N ALA A 261 14.32 21.55 -0.28
CA ALA A 261 14.60 20.57 -1.33
C ALA A 261 15.58 21.11 -2.40
N ALA A 262 15.47 22.40 -2.75
CA ALA A 262 16.40 23.07 -3.67
C ALA A 262 17.81 23.21 -3.07
N ALA A 263 17.93 23.48 -1.76
CA ALA A 263 19.22 23.52 -1.07
C ALA A 263 19.89 22.14 -1.00
N ALA A 264 19.11 21.06 -0.86
CA ALA A 264 19.63 19.69 -0.92
C ALA A 264 20.05 19.27 -2.35
N ALA A 265 19.34 19.76 -3.38
CA ALA A 265 19.68 19.52 -4.79
C ALA A 265 20.86 20.37 -5.30
N ALA A 266 21.10 21.55 -4.71
CA ALA A 266 22.21 22.44 -5.08
C ALA A 266 23.61 21.87 -4.77
N GLY A 267 23.70 20.77 -4.01
CA GLY A 267 24.94 20.00 -3.81
C GLY A 267 25.26 19.00 -4.94
N GLN A 268 24.40 18.86 -5.95
CA GLN A 268 24.57 17.90 -7.05
C GLN A 268 24.38 18.60 -8.41
N SER A 269 25.43 19.31 -8.85
CA SER A 269 25.66 19.74 -10.24
C SER A 269 26.31 18.56 -11.00
N THR A 270 26.01 18.13 -12.22
CA THR A 270 25.68 18.80 -13.50
C THR A 270 25.05 17.76 -14.47
N GLN A 271 23.98 18.13 -15.21
CA GLN A 271 23.86 18.13 -16.69
C GLN A 271 22.39 18.11 -17.15
N ALA A 272 22.10 18.96 -18.13
CA ALA A 272 20.80 19.45 -18.51
C ALA A 272 20.06 18.56 -19.53
N SER A 273 18.74 18.41 -19.35
CA SER A 273 17.78 18.36 -20.46
C SER A 273 16.44 18.92 -19.99
N GLY A 274 15.86 19.82 -20.81
CA GLY A 274 14.77 20.72 -20.45
C GLY A 274 13.39 20.07 -20.39
N ALA A 275 13.11 19.36 -19.29
CA ALA A 275 11.75 19.08 -18.86
C ALA A 275 11.49 19.79 -17.53
N ARG A 276 10.48 20.67 -17.49
CA ARG A 276 10.05 21.38 -16.28
C ARG A 276 9.43 20.36 -15.32
N ALA A 277 10.27 19.67 -14.53
CA ALA A 277 9.82 18.71 -13.54
C ALA A 277 9.09 19.47 -12.42
N SER A 278 7.80 19.19 -12.24
CA SER A 278 7.07 19.62 -11.04
C SER A 278 7.84 19.14 -9.81
N PRO A 279 8.14 20.01 -8.82
CA PRO A 279 8.88 19.60 -7.63
C PRO A 279 8.06 18.52 -6.91
N LYS A 280 8.54 17.26 -7.00
CA LYS A 280 8.01 16.18 -6.18
C LYS A 280 8.34 16.55 -4.74
N LEU A 281 7.32 16.87 -3.95
CA LEU A 281 7.43 16.92 -2.50
C LEU A 281 7.94 15.55 -2.03
N VAL A 282 9.24 15.46 -1.76
CA VAL A 282 9.82 14.33 -1.06
C VAL A 282 9.38 14.51 0.38
N ALA A 283 8.29 13.83 0.75
CA ALA A 283 7.85 13.80 2.13
C ALA A 283 9.01 13.22 2.96
N ALA A 284 9.58 14.02 3.85
CA ALA A 284 10.59 13.54 4.78
C ALA A 284 9.95 12.49 5.71
N TRP A 285 10.57 11.32 5.80
CA TRP A 285 10.15 10.26 6.71
C TRP A 285 10.92 10.41 8.00
N GLN A 286 10.21 10.46 9.12
CA GLN A 286 10.84 10.53 10.44
C GLN A 286 10.68 9.20 11.17
N PRO A 287 11.74 8.65 11.77
CA PRO A 287 11.65 7.43 12.56
C PRO A 287 10.71 7.63 13.76
N ALA A 288 9.92 6.61 14.07
CA ALA A 288 9.01 6.55 15.20
C ALA A 288 9.27 5.26 16.02
N PRO A 289 10.45 5.17 16.67
CA PRO A 289 10.92 3.94 17.34
C PRO A 289 10.06 3.55 18.54
N ASP A 290 9.23 4.47 19.02
CA ASP A 290 8.31 4.26 20.12
C ASP A 290 6.96 3.64 19.70
N VAL A 291 6.70 3.49 18.41
CA VAL A 291 5.47 2.89 17.89
C VAL A 291 5.59 1.38 17.86
N ARG A 292 4.59 0.71 18.45
CA ARG A 292 4.43 -0.73 18.34
C ARG A 292 2.99 -1.08 18.03
N VAL A 293 2.82 -2.15 17.26
CA VAL A 293 1.54 -2.81 17.09
C VAL A 293 1.55 -4.08 17.90
N MET A 294 0.56 -4.23 18.78
CA MET A 294 0.47 -5.36 19.71
C MET A 294 -0.89 -6.04 19.58
N SER A 295 -0.96 -7.34 19.81
CA SER A 295 -2.21 -8.09 19.82
C SER A 295 -2.59 -8.57 21.22
N GLY A 296 -3.88 -8.91 21.40
CA GLY A 296 -4.38 -9.55 22.62
C GLY A 296 -4.27 -8.73 23.91
N LYS A 297 -4.12 -9.43 25.05
CA LYS A 297 -4.12 -8.85 26.41
C LYS A 297 -2.96 -7.86 26.61
N ALA A 298 -1.77 -8.17 26.08
CA ALA A 298 -0.59 -7.32 26.20
C ALA A 298 -0.81 -5.94 25.56
N GLY A 299 -1.38 -5.90 24.35
CA GLY A 299 -1.72 -4.64 23.69
C GLY A 299 -2.75 -3.82 24.45
N LYS A 300 -3.78 -4.48 24.99
CA LYS A 300 -4.78 -3.81 25.84
C LYS A 300 -4.15 -3.22 27.11
N THR A 301 -3.36 -4.00 27.84
CA THR A 301 -2.68 -3.54 29.07
C THR A 301 -1.73 -2.37 28.80
N ALA A 302 -0.98 -2.40 27.70
CA ALA A 302 -0.11 -1.30 27.30
C ALA A 302 -0.91 -0.02 27.00
N LEU A 303 -2.04 -0.15 26.30
CA LEU A 303 -2.94 0.98 26.03
C LEU A 303 -3.60 1.52 27.31
N ASP A 304 -4.01 0.65 28.23
CA ASP A 304 -4.64 1.07 29.49
C ASP A 304 -3.64 1.79 30.41
N ARG A 305 -2.40 1.28 30.52
CA ARG A 305 -1.31 1.98 31.23
C ARG A 305 -1.07 3.36 30.63
N PHE A 306 -1.06 3.45 29.30
CA PHE A 306 -0.90 4.72 28.60
C PHE A 306 -2.03 5.71 28.94
N LYS A 307 -3.29 5.28 28.94
CA LYS A 307 -4.43 6.14 29.29
C LYS A 307 -4.33 6.68 30.73
N VAL A 308 -3.81 5.89 31.66
CA VAL A 308 -3.58 6.32 33.06
C VAL A 308 -2.48 7.38 33.15
N GLU A 309 -1.37 7.21 32.43
CA GLU A 309 -0.31 8.24 32.38
C GLU A 309 -0.81 9.55 31.75
N GLU A 310 -1.70 9.47 30.74
CA GLU A 310 -2.30 10.64 30.10
C GLU A 310 -3.22 11.41 31.05
N SER A 311 -4.08 10.74 31.83
CA SER A 311 -4.95 11.43 32.79
C SER A 311 -4.15 12.16 33.86
N ILE A 312 -3.04 11.58 34.33
CA ILE A 312 -2.11 12.23 35.27
C ILE A 312 -1.47 13.48 34.65
N PHE A 313 -1.03 13.42 33.38
CA PHE A 313 -0.40 14.56 32.72
C PHE A 313 -1.38 15.71 32.46
N VAL A 314 -2.61 15.40 32.02
CA VAL A 314 -3.66 16.42 31.82
C VAL A 314 -4.05 17.06 33.15
N SER A 315 -4.21 16.28 34.22
CA SER A 315 -4.49 16.82 35.56
C SER A 315 -3.36 17.69 36.09
N ARG A 316 -2.08 17.31 35.90
CA ARG A 316 -0.93 18.14 36.30
C ARG A 316 -0.77 19.41 35.46
N GLY A 317 -1.02 19.33 34.16
CA GLY A 317 -1.02 20.50 33.27
C GLY A 317 -2.12 21.50 33.61
N ALA A 318 -3.31 21.01 33.98
CA ALA A 318 -4.39 21.85 34.50
C ALA A 318 -4.03 22.48 35.85
N GLN A 319 -3.43 21.73 36.77
CA GLN A 319 -3.01 22.29 38.07
C GLN A 319 -1.94 23.38 37.95
N HIS A 320 -1.00 23.27 36.99
CA HIS A 320 -0.01 24.31 36.76
C HIS A 320 -0.58 25.57 36.08
N SER A 321 -1.61 25.45 35.22
CA SER A 321 -2.26 26.63 34.63
C SER A 321 -3.11 27.41 35.63
N TYR A 322 -3.67 26.74 36.64
CA TYR A 322 -4.36 27.40 37.75
C TYR A 322 -3.37 28.07 38.73
N ALA A 323 -2.21 27.46 39.00
CA ALA A 323 -1.20 28.05 39.89
C ALA A 323 -0.55 29.33 39.30
N SER A 324 -0.44 29.46 37.97
CA SER A 324 0.10 30.67 37.34
C SER A 324 -0.91 31.83 37.22
N ASN A 325 -2.21 31.55 37.33
CA ASN A 325 -3.27 32.56 37.24
C ASN A 325 -3.79 33.06 38.61
N GLY A 326 -3.30 32.50 39.72
CA GLY A 326 -3.70 32.88 41.08
C GLY A 326 -3.16 34.23 41.60
N ARG A 327 -2.46 35.04 40.78
CA ARG A 327 -1.88 36.34 41.19
C ARG A 327 -2.52 37.59 40.56
N ARG A 328 -3.74 37.51 40.03
CA ARG A 328 -4.37 38.69 39.38
C ARG A 328 -5.89 38.82 39.54
N ALA A 329 -6.46 38.33 40.63
CA ALA A 329 -7.89 38.44 40.91
C ALA A 329 -8.17 39.09 42.27
N GLU A 330 -7.54 40.24 42.54
CA GLU A 330 -8.06 41.20 43.51
C GLU A 330 -8.22 42.54 42.77
N GLY A 331 -9.45 43.03 42.68
CA GLY A 331 -9.68 44.41 42.26
C GLY A 331 -10.72 44.67 41.18
N TRP A 332 -11.83 43.94 41.08
CA TRP A 332 -13.01 44.43 40.36
C TRP A 332 -14.29 44.18 41.18
N GLY A 333 -14.39 44.90 42.29
CA GLY A 333 -15.66 45.14 42.98
C GLY A 333 -16.04 46.61 42.86
N ARG A 334 -17.10 46.92 42.10
CA ARG A 334 -18.15 47.94 42.36
C ARG A 334 -18.81 48.46 41.07
N ARG A 335 -20.14 48.56 41.15
CA ARG A 335 -21.10 49.31 40.30
C ARG A 335 -21.43 48.61 38.96
N THR A 336 -22.68 48.44 38.54
CA THR A 336 -23.89 49.26 38.78
C THR A 336 -25.15 48.43 38.56
N ALA A 337 -26.22 48.80 39.25
CA ALA A 337 -27.54 48.20 39.26
C ALA A 337 -28.42 48.57 38.05
N MET A 338 -29.52 47.82 37.92
CA MET A 338 -30.81 48.15 37.29
C MET A 338 -30.88 48.35 35.76
N LYS A 339 -31.65 47.48 35.08
CA LYS A 339 -33.04 47.78 34.71
C LYS A 339 -33.79 46.53 34.23
N ARG A 340 -34.96 46.31 34.85
CA ARG A 340 -36.06 45.47 34.36
C ARG A 340 -36.64 46.10 33.09
N SER A 341 -37.00 45.30 32.10
CA SER A 341 -38.17 45.57 31.24
C SER A 341 -38.83 44.26 30.83
N GLN A 342 -40.14 44.24 31.02
CA GLN A 342 -41.10 43.19 30.68
C GLN A 342 -41.43 43.15 29.17
N GLY A 343 -42.10 42.08 28.76
CA GLY A 343 -42.86 41.92 27.51
C GLY A 343 -42.24 40.85 26.62
N GLY A 344 -42.88 39.76 26.20
CA GLY A 344 -44.26 39.28 26.18
C GLY A 344 -44.30 38.18 25.08
N PRO A 345 -45.19 37.16 25.11
CA PRO A 345 -45.12 36.05 24.16
C PRO A 345 -45.89 36.35 22.87
N SER A 346 -45.32 35.97 21.73
CA SER A 346 -46.02 35.87 20.44
C SER A 346 -46.33 34.40 20.12
N ARG A 347 -47.53 34.25 19.54
CA ARG A 347 -48.32 33.03 19.29
C ARG A 347 -47.65 31.93 18.50
#